data_AF-A0A3E0PMA3-F1
#
_entry.id   AF-A0A3E0PMA3-F1
#
_cell.length_a   1.000
_cell.length_b   1.000
_cell.length_c   1.000
_cell.angle_alpha   90.00
_cell.angle_beta   90.00
_cell.angle_gamma   90.00
#
_symmetry.space_group_name_H-M   'P 1'
#
loop_
_entity.id
_entity.type
_entity.pdbx_description
1 polymer ?
#
loop_
_entity_poly.entity_id
_entity_poly.type
_entity_poly.pdbx_seq_one_letter_code
_entity_poly.pdbx_strand_id
1 'polypeptide(L)'
;MTRPQEDILVRRGRREAAIAVGLWLVAMIYTIGYCYFNGYDREADSLSFVLWFPDWVFWGVIAPWGLCLLFSLVFAFRIMGDEPLGEEVDAYPDDESGLPGEVSDAP
;
A
#
# COMPACT_ATOMS: atom_id res chain seq x y z
N MET A 1 -3.66 -31.07 12.83
CA MET A 1 -4.62 -30.00 12.49
C MET A 1 -3.87 -28.68 12.46
N THR A 2 -3.27 -28.36 11.32
CA THR A 2 -2.43 -27.17 11.10
C THR A 2 -3.26 -26.09 10.41
N ARG A 3 -3.99 -25.27 11.16
CA ARG A 3 -4.55 -24.00 10.66
C ARG A 3 -4.67 -22.98 11.80
N PRO A 4 -3.66 -22.10 11.95
CA PRO A 4 -3.99 -20.73 12.39
C PRO A 4 -3.13 -19.58 11.80
N GLN A 5 -2.08 -19.83 10.99
CA GLN A 5 -1.10 -18.79 10.65
C GLN A 5 -1.54 -17.90 9.46
N GLU A 6 -2.14 -18.48 8.40
CA GLU A 6 -2.71 -17.70 7.28
C GLU A 6 -3.82 -16.73 7.73
N ASP A 7 -4.69 -17.15 8.66
CA ASP A 7 -5.85 -16.36 9.11
C ASP A 7 -5.46 -15.07 9.84
N ILE A 8 -4.26 -15.01 10.46
CA ILE A 8 -3.76 -13.81 11.12
C ILE A 8 -3.19 -12.83 10.10
N LEU A 9 -2.43 -13.32 9.12
CA LEU A 9 -1.88 -12.51 8.03
C LEU A 9 -3.00 -11.85 7.21
N VAL A 10 -3.99 -12.62 6.77
CA VAL A 10 -5.12 -12.10 5.98
C VAL A 10 -5.94 -11.08 6.77
N ARG A 11 -6.13 -11.31 8.08
CA ARG A 11 -6.89 -10.39 8.93
C ARG A 11 -6.15 -9.07 9.19
N ARG A 12 -4.83 -9.10 9.37
CA ARG A 12 -4.00 -7.88 9.50
C ARG A 12 -3.98 -7.10 8.19
N GLY A 13 -3.67 -7.77 7.08
CA GLY A 13 -3.64 -7.14 5.75
C GLY A 13 -4.98 -6.53 5.33
N ARG A 14 -6.12 -7.19 5.61
CA ARG A 14 -7.46 -6.61 5.36
C ARG A 14 -7.72 -5.34 6.15
N ARG A 15 -7.32 -5.29 7.42
CA ARG A 15 -7.52 -4.11 8.26
C ARG A 15 -6.66 -2.94 7.77
N GLU A 16 -5.42 -3.22 7.40
CA GLU A 16 -4.48 -2.23 6.86
C GLU A 16 -4.97 -1.66 5.53
N ALA A 17 -5.39 -2.54 4.61
CA ALA A 17 -6.00 -2.12 3.35
C ALA A 17 -7.29 -1.30 3.56
N ALA A 18 -8.15 -1.69 4.51
CA ALA A 18 -9.36 -0.94 4.82
C ALA A 18 -9.08 0.47 5.34
N ILE A 19 -8.04 0.65 6.15
CA ILE A 19 -7.60 1.97 6.64
C ILE A 19 -7.13 2.83 5.46
N ALA A 20 -6.31 2.27 4.57
CA ALA A 20 -5.84 2.98 3.38
C ALA A 20 -7.01 3.39 2.47
N VAL A 21 -7.92 2.47 2.16
CA VAL A 21 -9.11 2.75 1.33
C VAL A 21 -9.98 3.83 1.98
N GLY A 22 -10.22 3.75 3.30
CA GLY A 22 -10.98 4.75 4.02
C GLY A 22 -10.37 6.15 3.92
N LEU A 23 -9.04 6.27 4.08
CA LEU A 23 -8.34 7.53 3.91
C LEU A 23 -8.50 8.11 2.51
N TRP A 24 -8.32 7.27 1.48
CA TRP A 24 -8.45 7.71 0.08
C TRP A 24 -9.89 8.15 -0.25
N LEU A 25 -10.90 7.47 0.30
CA LEU A 25 -12.30 7.88 0.13
C LEU A 25 -12.58 9.23 0.80
N VAL A 26 -12.07 9.45 2.01
CA VAL A 26 -12.21 10.75 2.70
C VAL A 26 -11.52 11.86 1.90
N ALA A 27 -10.31 11.61 1.38
CA ALA A 27 -9.60 12.56 0.54
C ALA A 27 -10.35 12.87 -0.75
N MET A 28 -10.96 11.86 -1.38
CA MET A 28 -11.78 12.03 -2.59
C MET A 28 -13.02 12.90 -2.29
N ILE A 29 -13.78 12.57 -1.24
CA ILE A 29 -14.97 13.32 -0.83
C ILE A 29 -14.61 14.77 -0.52
N TYR A 30 -13.53 14.97 0.24
CA TYR A 30 -13.03 16.30 0.57
C TYR A 30 -12.66 17.08 -0.69
N THR A 31 -11.89 16.48 -1.60
CA THR A 31 -11.44 17.13 -2.84
C THR A 31 -12.62 17.57 -3.69
N ILE A 32 -13.56 16.65 -3.93
CA ILE A 32 -14.75 16.93 -4.75
C ILE A 32 -15.63 18.00 -4.08
N GLY A 33 -15.90 17.86 -2.78
CA GLY A 33 -16.72 18.83 -2.05
C GLY A 33 -16.09 20.21 -2.02
N TYR A 34 -14.79 20.29 -1.68
CA TYR A 34 -14.09 21.56 -1.60
C TYR A 34 -14.03 22.27 -2.95
N CYS A 35 -13.70 21.55 -4.03
CA CYS A 35 -13.69 22.10 -5.39
C CYS A 35 -15.10 22.50 -5.85
N TYR A 36 -16.15 21.75 -5.48
CA TYR A 36 -17.52 22.09 -5.82
C TYR A 36 -17.96 23.42 -5.16
N PHE A 37 -17.66 23.59 -3.87
CA PHE A 37 -18.07 24.79 -3.14
C PHE A 37 -17.18 26.02 -3.40
N ASN A 38 -15.88 25.83 -3.65
CA ASN A 38 -14.93 26.94 -3.75
C ASN A 38 -14.42 27.20 -5.18
N GLY A 39 -14.61 26.26 -6.11
CA GLY A 39 -14.16 26.38 -7.49
C GLY A 39 -15.20 26.98 -8.43
N TYR A 40 -16.50 26.92 -8.09
CA TYR A 40 -17.59 27.47 -8.90
C TYR A 40 -18.01 28.86 -8.40
N ASP A 41 -18.43 29.71 -9.34
CA ASP A 41 -19.01 31.05 -9.10
C ASP A 41 -18.06 32.12 -8.52
N ARG A 42 -16.75 32.01 -8.81
CA ARG A 42 -15.77 33.05 -8.45
C ARG A 42 -15.49 34.00 -9.61
N GLU A 43 -15.56 35.30 -9.33
CA GLU A 43 -15.09 36.35 -10.25
C GLU A 43 -13.57 36.23 -10.43
N ALA A 44 -13.09 36.38 -11.67
CA ALA A 44 -11.69 36.22 -12.04
C ALA A 44 -10.71 37.08 -11.22
N ASP A 45 -11.15 38.24 -10.74
CA ASP A 45 -10.35 39.14 -9.89
C ASP A 45 -10.16 38.64 -8.44
N SER A 46 -10.98 37.70 -7.99
CA SER A 46 -10.89 37.10 -6.65
C SER A 46 -10.00 35.85 -6.59
N LEU A 47 -9.51 35.36 -7.74
CA LEU A 47 -8.61 34.20 -7.80
C LEU A 47 -7.23 34.57 -7.27
N SER A 48 -7.00 34.26 -6.00
CA SER A 48 -5.65 34.29 -5.44
C SER A 48 -4.85 33.09 -5.94
N PHE A 49 -3.65 33.34 -6.46
CA PHE A 49 -2.75 32.29 -6.91
C PHE A 49 -1.76 31.93 -5.79
N VAL A 50 -1.73 30.66 -5.40
CA VAL A 50 -0.77 30.07 -4.49
C VAL A 50 0.14 29.14 -5.28
N LEU A 51 1.45 29.41 -5.28
CA LEU A 51 2.45 28.59 -6.00
C LEU A 51 2.09 28.34 -7.47
N TRP A 52 1.63 29.37 -8.19
CA TRP A 52 1.18 29.32 -9.59
C TRP A 52 -0.17 28.62 -9.85
N PHE A 53 -0.81 28.05 -8.83
CA PHE A 53 -2.14 27.44 -8.93
C PHE A 53 -3.20 28.31 -8.26
N PRO A 54 -4.47 28.26 -8.68
CA PRO A 54 -5.55 28.87 -7.91
C PRO A 54 -5.59 28.32 -6.48
N ASP A 55 -5.89 29.19 -5.51
CA ASP A 55 -6.01 28.87 -4.08
C ASP A 55 -6.89 27.63 -3.83
N TRP A 56 -8.03 27.54 -4.51
CA TRP A 56 -8.97 26.45 -4.35
C TRP A 56 -8.42 25.11 -4.85
N VAL A 57 -7.56 25.11 -5.87
CA VAL A 57 -6.87 23.90 -6.34
C VAL A 57 -5.84 23.47 -5.32
N PHE A 58 -5.09 24.42 -4.77
CA PHE A 58 -4.08 24.14 -3.77
C PHE A 58 -4.69 23.52 -2.51
N TRP A 59 -5.73 24.13 -1.95
CA TRP A 59 -6.41 23.66 -0.74
C TRP A 59 -7.34 22.47 -0.97
N GLY A 60 -7.91 22.36 -2.17
CA GLY A 60 -8.83 21.29 -2.54
C GLY A 60 -8.13 20.01 -3.01
N VAL A 61 -6.95 20.10 -3.64
CA VAL A 61 -6.28 18.96 -4.27
C VAL A 61 -4.91 18.72 -3.65
N ILE A 62 -4.03 19.73 -3.65
CA ILE A 62 -2.62 19.55 -3.26
C ILE A 62 -2.50 19.27 -1.76
N ALA A 63 -3.21 20.01 -0.92
CA ALA A 63 -3.20 19.82 0.53
C ALA A 63 -3.68 18.41 0.97
N PRO A 64 -4.86 17.90 0.54
CA PRO A 64 -5.29 16.55 0.91
C PRO A 64 -4.40 15.45 0.30
N TRP A 65 -3.89 15.62 -0.92
CA TRP A 65 -2.93 14.68 -1.50
C TRP A 65 -1.63 14.64 -0.69
N GLY A 66 -1.09 15.80 -0.30
CA GLY A 66 0.09 15.89 0.56
C GLY A 66 -0.12 15.20 1.90
N LEU A 67 -1.30 15.37 2.50
CA LEU A 67 -1.69 14.66 3.72
C LEU A 67 -1.74 13.14 3.51
N CYS A 68 -2.35 12.67 2.41
CA CYS A 68 -2.39 11.25 2.07
C CYS A 68 -0.99 10.65 1.85
N LEU A 69 -0.10 11.38 1.20
CA LEU A 69 1.30 10.96 1.01
C LEU A 69 2.04 10.88 2.35
N LEU A 70 1.92 11.91 3.19
CA LEU A 70 2.53 11.93 4.51
C LEU A 70 1.99 10.78 5.39
N PHE A 71 0.68 10.56 5.36
CA PHE A 71 0.07 9.45 6.07
C PHE A 71 0.56 8.11 5.53
N SER A 72 0.65 7.93 4.20
CA SER A 72 1.16 6.71 3.58
C SER A 72 2.59 6.42 4.01
N LEU A 73 3.44 7.45 4.10
CA LEU A 73 4.81 7.32 4.61
C LEU A 73 4.81 6.90 6.08
N VAL A 74 4.05 7.58 6.94
CA VAL A 74 3.96 7.22 8.36
C VAL A 74 3.42 5.81 8.53
N PHE A 75 2.41 5.43 7.74
CA PHE A 75 1.81 4.11 7.74
C PHE A 75 2.82 3.04 7.33
N ALA A 76 3.58 3.27 6.26
CA ALA A 76 4.64 2.37 5.82
C ALA A 76 5.72 2.20 6.89
N PHE A 77 6.22 3.29 7.49
CA PHE A 77 7.32 3.21 8.45
C PHE A 77 6.92 2.74 9.86
N ARG A 78 5.67 2.92 10.28
CA ARG A 78 5.23 2.59 11.66
C ARG A 78 4.21 1.48 11.77
N ILE A 79 3.41 1.22 10.74
CA ILE A 79 2.29 0.29 10.82
C ILE A 79 2.56 -0.97 10.00
N MET A 80 3.19 -0.83 8.84
CA MET A 80 3.63 -1.95 8.01
C MET A 80 4.95 -2.49 8.59
N GLY A 81 4.85 -3.29 9.67
CA GLY A 81 5.99 -4.04 10.18
C GLY A 81 6.36 -5.16 9.21
N ASP A 82 7.65 -5.38 9.00
CA ASP A 82 8.16 -6.55 8.28
C ASP A 82 7.75 -7.81 9.06
N GLU A 83 6.62 -8.41 8.71
CA GLU A 83 6.25 -9.73 9.18
C GLU A 83 7.19 -10.71 8.47
N PRO A 84 7.86 -11.64 9.18
CA PRO A 84 8.80 -12.56 8.55
C PRO A 84 8.08 -13.31 7.42
N LEU A 85 8.58 -13.14 6.20
CA LEU A 85 8.18 -13.94 5.05
C LEU A 85 8.36 -15.39 5.50
N GLY A 86 7.24 -16.11 5.65
CA GLY A 86 7.23 -17.45 6.25
C GLY A 86 8.35 -18.31 5.66
N GLU A 87 9.00 -19.12 6.50
CA GLU A 87 10.15 -19.95 6.14
C GLU A 87 10.02 -20.48 4.72
N GLU A 88 11.05 -20.21 3.89
CA GLU A 88 11.19 -20.86 2.60
C GLU A 88 11.01 -22.36 2.86
N VAL A 89 9.93 -22.93 2.35
CA VAL A 89 9.76 -24.37 2.40
C VAL A 89 10.91 -24.91 1.57
N ASP A 90 11.96 -25.42 2.23
CA ASP A 90 13.08 -26.12 1.63
C ASP A 90 12.52 -27.24 0.74
N ALA A 91 12.23 -26.88 -0.50
CA ALA A 91 11.62 -27.72 -1.50
C ALA A 91 12.60 -27.84 -2.67
N TYR A 92 13.76 -28.42 -2.37
CA TYR A 92 14.25 -29.52 -3.17
C TYR A 92 15.09 -30.42 -2.26
N PRO A 93 14.64 -31.63 -1.88
CA PRO A 93 15.61 -32.62 -1.47
C PRO A 93 16.49 -32.85 -2.70
N ASP A 94 17.74 -32.41 -2.64
CA ASP A 94 18.78 -32.93 -3.51
C ASP A 94 18.87 -34.44 -3.22
N ASP A 95 18.06 -35.23 -3.91
CA ASP A 95 18.24 -36.67 -4.02
C ASP A 95 19.41 -36.95 -4.99
N GLU A 96 20.58 -36.42 -4.64
CA GLU A 96 21.84 -36.64 -5.34
C GLU A 96 22.48 -38.00 -5.04
N SER A 97 21.73 -39.00 -4.55
CA SER A 97 22.32 -40.33 -4.36
C SER A 97 21.28 -41.45 -4.41
N GLY A 98 20.95 -41.92 -5.61
CA GLY A 98 20.06 -43.06 -5.75
C GLY A 98 19.84 -43.57 -7.17
N LEU A 99 20.81 -43.42 -8.10
CA LEU A 99 20.76 -44.15 -9.37
C LEU A 99 21.34 -45.57 -9.16
N PRO A 100 20.53 -46.64 -9.28
CA PRO A 100 21.06 -48.00 -9.28
C PRO A 100 21.58 -48.30 -10.69
N GLY A 101 22.87 -48.07 -10.93
CA GLY A 101 23.39 -48.20 -12.30
C GLY A 101 24.89 -48.34 -12.52
N GLU A 102 25.75 -48.35 -11.52
CA GLU A 102 27.19 -48.54 -11.75
C GLU A 102 27.83 -49.44 -10.70
N VAL A 103 27.52 -50.74 -10.78
CA VAL A 103 28.50 -51.77 -10.41
C VAL A 103 29.38 -51.96 -11.64
N SER A 104 30.38 -51.09 -11.77
CA SER A 104 31.50 -51.30 -12.67
C SER A 104 32.48 -52.23 -11.94
N ASP A 105 32.31 -53.52 -12.20
CA ASP A 105 33.31 -54.54 -11.91
C ASP A 105 34.63 -54.19 -12.61
N ALA A 106 35.71 -54.00 -11.83
CA ALA A 106 37.09 -54.42 -12.15
C ALA A 106 38.08 -53.95 -11.07
N PRO A 107 39.25 -54.61 -10.91
CA PRO A 107 39.62 -56.00 -11.20
C PRO A 107 39.91 -56.84 -9.94
#